data_AF-A0A1D1Y046-F1
#
_entry.id   AF-A0A1D1Y046-F1
#
_cell.length_a   1.000
_cell.length_b   1.000
_cell.length_c   1.000
_cell.angle_alpha   90.00
_cell.angle_beta   90.00
_cell.angle_gamma   90.00
#
_symmetry.space_group_name_H-M   'P 1'
#
loop_
_entity.id
_entity.type
_entity.pdbx_description
1 polymer ?
#
loop_
_entity_poly.entity_id
_entity_poly.type
_entity_poly.pdbx_seq_one_letter_code
_entity_poly.pdbx_strand_id
1 'polypeptide(L)'
;RPPSPRNRQEKPWNRRHAAHNITPTPPFLKDKPPPPRPQHTISHPLSSPSLPFPFTVSGCFWSGDEMAGDAEAAKQGRRIVVAVDEAEESQHALSWCLLNVAAAGDTLILLHAVPPRVVYPAMDGTGYLFSSDIIATIDRHGKVVAESVVEKARRACSGAQDIKVETVVEKGDPRDVICDTVEKLGPDLLVMGSHGYGLIKRAFLGSVSNHCAQNVKCPVLIVKRPKQA
;
A
#
# COMPACT_ATOMS: atom_id res chain seq x y z
N ARG A 1 68.87 -13.56 -44.55
CA ARG A 1 69.17 -12.78 -43.31
C ARG A 1 68.23 -11.59 -43.27
N PRO A 2 67.40 -11.45 -42.23
CA PRO A 2 66.38 -10.40 -42.14
C PRO A 2 66.95 -9.11 -41.51
N PRO A 3 66.35 -7.93 -41.74
CA PRO A 3 66.55 -6.77 -40.89
C PRO A 3 65.57 -6.75 -39.71
N SER A 4 66.04 -6.17 -38.60
CA SER A 4 65.45 -6.16 -37.26
C SER A 4 64.23 -5.25 -37.09
N PRO A 5 63.37 -5.51 -36.07
CA PRO A 5 62.22 -4.66 -35.75
C PRO A 5 62.64 -3.49 -34.87
N ARG A 6 62.18 -2.28 -35.19
CA ARG A 6 62.37 -1.09 -34.35
C ARG A 6 61.01 -0.60 -33.83
N ASN A 7 60.94 -0.56 -32.51
CA ASN A 7 59.81 -0.23 -31.65
C ASN A 7 59.21 1.16 -31.92
N ARG A 8 57.88 1.21 -31.89
CA ARG A 8 57.03 2.39 -31.79
C ARG A 8 56.99 2.82 -30.31
N GLN A 9 57.60 3.96 -29.97
CA GLN A 9 57.47 4.59 -28.65
C GLN A 9 56.56 5.82 -28.75
N GLU A 10 55.50 5.79 -27.95
CA GLU A 10 54.51 6.84 -27.79
C GLU A 10 55.02 7.94 -26.85
N LYS A 11 54.56 9.16 -27.12
CA LYS A 11 54.95 10.39 -26.41
C LYS A 11 54.30 10.49 -25.03
N PRO A 12 54.99 10.94 -23.97
CA PRO A 12 54.40 11.20 -22.66
C PRO A 12 54.00 12.68 -22.50
N TRP A 13 52.79 12.95 -22.00
CA TRP A 13 52.41 14.27 -21.48
C TRP A 13 51.65 14.17 -20.14
N ASN A 14 52.19 14.93 -19.18
CA ASN A 14 51.63 15.45 -17.94
C ASN A 14 51.41 14.56 -16.69
N ARG A 15 52.44 14.58 -15.84
CA ARG A 15 52.30 14.73 -14.38
C ARG A 15 51.79 16.15 -14.06
N ARG A 16 50.83 16.26 -13.12
CA ARG A 16 50.80 17.31 -12.08
C ARG A 16 49.82 16.94 -10.95
N HIS A 17 50.39 16.85 -9.75
CA HIS A 17 49.81 17.02 -8.39
C HIS A 17 48.70 16.06 -7.90
N ALA A 18 49.14 15.01 -7.19
CA ALA A 18 48.39 14.46 -6.07
C ALA A 18 48.68 15.32 -4.82
N ALA A 19 47.65 15.99 -4.30
CA ALA A 19 47.67 16.63 -2.99
C ALA A 19 46.72 15.85 -2.08
N HIS A 20 47.31 15.27 -1.03
CA HIS A 20 46.59 14.62 0.06
C HIS A 20 45.81 15.67 0.86
N ASN A 21 44.48 15.56 0.87
CA ASN A 21 43.63 16.16 1.89
C ASN A 21 43.11 15.05 2.80
N ILE A 22 43.82 14.84 3.91
CA ILE A 22 43.38 14.04 5.05
C ILE A 22 42.40 14.91 5.84
N THR A 23 41.09 14.65 5.70
CA THR A 23 40.10 15.16 6.64
C THR A 23 40.09 14.29 7.90
N PRO A 24 40.23 14.87 9.11
CA PRO A 24 40.14 14.10 10.34
C PRO A 24 38.68 13.65 10.57
N THR A 25 38.51 12.34 10.78
CA THR A 25 37.29 11.73 11.31
C THR A 25 37.01 12.25 12.73
N PRO A 26 35.79 12.73 13.04
CA PRO A 26 35.44 13.07 14.42
C PRO A 26 35.31 11.80 15.28
N PRO A 27 35.67 11.86 16.57
CA PRO A 27 35.65 10.70 17.45
C PRO A 27 34.22 10.24 17.78
N PHE A 28 34.07 8.92 17.79
CA PHE A 28 32.93 8.15 18.31
C PHE A 28 32.44 8.71 19.66
N LEU A 29 31.25 9.30 19.68
CA LEU A 29 30.52 9.58 20.91
C LEU A 29 29.70 8.33 21.26
N LYS A 30 30.10 7.70 22.36
CA LYS A 30 29.50 6.50 22.96
C LYS A 30 28.01 6.71 23.30
N ASP A 31 27.24 5.67 23.03
CA ASP A 31 25.99 5.23 23.65
C ASP A 31 25.23 6.25 24.50
N LYS A 32 24.21 6.88 23.90
CA LYS A 32 23.12 7.51 24.65
C LYS A 32 21.97 6.50 24.73
N PRO A 33 21.55 6.02 25.92
CA PRO A 33 20.43 5.10 26.03
C PRO A 33 19.12 5.76 25.56
N PRO A 34 18.17 4.99 25.01
CA PRO A 34 16.89 5.53 24.56
C PRO A 34 16.09 6.12 25.74
N PRO A 35 15.24 7.14 25.50
CA PRO A 35 14.39 7.69 26.54
C PRO A 35 13.42 6.63 27.08
N PRO A 36 13.10 6.65 28.39
CA PRO A 36 12.16 5.70 28.97
C PRO A 36 10.76 5.87 28.35
N ARG A 37 10.12 4.72 28.07
CA ARG A 37 8.70 4.67 27.65
C ARG A 37 7.81 5.32 28.71
N PRO A 38 6.76 6.07 28.34
CA PRO A 38 5.74 6.49 29.29
C PRO A 38 5.05 5.25 29.86
N GLN A 39 5.19 5.05 31.17
CA GLN A 39 4.42 4.05 31.89
C GLN A 39 3.02 4.62 32.10
N HIS A 40 2.03 4.06 31.41
CA HIS A 40 0.63 4.31 31.74
C HIS A 40 0.34 3.64 33.08
N THR A 41 0.40 4.41 34.15
CA THR A 41 -0.13 4.02 35.46
C THR A 41 -1.65 3.91 35.33
N ILE A 42 -2.14 2.68 35.24
CA ILE A 42 -3.56 2.37 35.42
C ILE A 42 -3.83 2.49 36.93
N SER A 43 -4.26 3.68 37.34
CA SER A 43 -4.92 3.87 38.62
C SER A 43 -6.38 3.44 38.47
N HIS A 44 -6.73 2.29 39.03
CA HIS A 44 -8.10 2.02 39.44
C HIS A 44 -8.51 3.02 40.51
N PRO A 45 -9.77 3.48 40.50
CA PRO A 45 -10.48 3.64 41.76
C PRO A 45 -11.72 2.75 41.80
N LEU A 46 -11.81 2.10 42.95
CA LEU A 46 -12.92 1.35 43.49
C LEU A 46 -14.21 2.17 43.58
N SER A 47 -15.30 1.41 43.58
CA SER A 47 -16.53 1.63 44.33
C SER A 47 -17.46 2.77 43.89
N SER A 48 -18.62 2.31 43.40
CA SER A 48 -19.91 2.97 43.49
C SER A 48 -20.14 3.66 44.85
N PRO A 49 -20.94 4.73 44.83
CA PRO A 49 -22.18 4.65 45.59
C PRO A 49 -23.39 5.12 44.78
N SER A 50 -24.47 4.37 44.96
CA SER A 50 -25.86 4.74 44.80
C SER A 50 -26.18 6.10 45.43
N LEU A 51 -27.11 6.87 44.85
CA LEU A 51 -28.34 7.34 45.51
C LEU A 51 -29.24 8.09 44.47
N PRO A 52 -30.54 8.25 44.77
CA PRO A 52 -31.64 8.24 43.81
C PRO A 52 -32.18 9.64 43.53
N PHE A 53 -32.86 9.86 42.40
CA PHE A 53 -34.02 10.76 42.37
C PHE A 53 -35.01 10.38 41.25
N PRO A 54 -36.32 10.57 41.47
CA PRO A 54 -37.38 10.12 40.59
C PRO A 54 -37.76 11.21 39.59
N PHE A 55 -38.05 10.84 38.35
CA PHE A 55 -38.99 11.59 37.53
C PHE A 55 -39.90 10.61 36.81
N THR A 56 -41.10 10.47 37.37
CA THR A 56 -42.26 9.90 36.69
C THR A 56 -42.76 10.91 35.67
N VAL A 57 -42.79 10.53 34.39
CA VAL A 57 -43.76 11.05 33.42
C VAL A 57 -44.35 9.87 32.68
N SER A 58 -45.59 9.56 33.07
CA SER A 58 -46.73 9.14 32.26
C SER A 58 -46.50 8.39 30.94
N GLY A 59 -46.82 7.09 30.96
CA GLY A 59 -47.86 6.54 30.07
C GLY A 59 -47.49 6.18 28.64
N CYS A 60 -46.95 4.97 28.45
CA CYS A 60 -47.32 4.14 27.29
C CYS A 60 -47.46 2.69 27.77
N PHE A 61 -48.72 2.27 27.88
CA PHE A 61 -49.16 0.93 28.21
C PHE A 61 -48.92 0.02 26.99
N TRP A 62 -47.96 -0.90 27.10
CA TRP A 62 -47.84 -2.04 26.19
C TRP A 62 -47.90 -3.30 27.04
N SER A 63 -48.97 -4.06 26.83
CA SER A 63 -49.27 -5.31 27.52
C SER A 63 -48.88 -6.48 26.61
N GLY A 64 -48.20 -7.47 27.20
CA GLY A 64 -48.27 -8.86 26.77
C GLY A 64 -47.22 -9.36 25.78
N ASP A 65 -46.18 -9.97 26.36
CA ASP A 65 -45.62 -11.29 26.04
C ASP A 65 -44.93 -11.55 24.68
N GLU A 66 -43.63 -11.83 24.83
CA GLU A 66 -42.79 -12.77 24.07
C GLU A 66 -42.83 -12.76 22.54
N MET A 67 -41.69 -12.39 21.95
CA MET A 67 -40.84 -13.37 21.24
C MET A 67 -39.45 -12.77 21.07
N ALA A 68 -38.49 -13.39 21.77
CA ALA A 68 -37.07 -13.17 21.61
C ALA A 68 -36.69 -13.41 20.14
N GLY A 69 -36.44 -12.31 19.44
CA GLY A 69 -36.02 -12.26 18.05
C GLY A 69 -34.83 -11.33 17.89
N ASP A 70 -33.96 -11.22 18.90
CA ASP A 70 -32.59 -10.77 18.69
C ASP A 70 -31.86 -11.90 17.96
N ALA A 71 -32.23 -12.09 16.69
CA ALA A 71 -31.43 -12.82 15.75
C ALA A 71 -30.09 -12.09 15.72
N GLU A 72 -29.12 -12.74 16.35
CA GLU A 72 -27.70 -12.54 16.28
C GLU A 72 -27.30 -12.43 14.80
N ALA A 73 -27.51 -11.23 14.24
CA ALA A 73 -26.93 -10.84 12.97
C ALA A 73 -25.43 -10.84 13.25
N ALA A 74 -24.80 -11.99 12.98
CA ALA A 74 -23.37 -12.20 13.12
C ALA A 74 -22.70 -10.94 12.60
N LYS A 75 -22.10 -10.16 13.52
CA LYS A 75 -21.63 -8.82 13.26
C LYS A 75 -20.59 -8.94 12.14
N GLN A 76 -21.03 -8.70 10.91
CA GLN A 76 -20.20 -8.92 9.73
C GLN A 76 -19.02 -7.98 9.89
N GLY A 77 -17.81 -8.56 9.97
CA GLY A 77 -16.61 -7.77 10.17
C GLY A 77 -16.42 -6.78 9.02
N ARG A 78 -15.62 -5.74 9.28
CA ARG A 78 -15.47 -4.65 8.32
C ARG A 78 -14.80 -5.16 7.06
N ARG A 79 -15.15 -4.57 5.93
CA ARG A 79 -14.53 -4.85 4.64
C ARG A 79 -13.57 -3.72 4.31
N ILE A 80 -12.29 -4.05 4.29
CA ILE A 80 -11.21 -3.09 4.04
C ILE A 80 -10.60 -3.44 2.69
N VAL A 81 -10.73 -2.54 1.71
CA VAL A 81 -10.05 -2.69 0.42
C VAL A 81 -8.67 -2.06 0.52
N VAL A 82 -7.63 -2.78 0.09
CA VAL A 82 -6.27 -2.26 -0.01
C VAL A 82 -5.84 -2.30 -1.48
N ALA A 83 -5.60 -1.13 -2.07
CA ALA A 83 -5.07 -1.05 -3.42
C ALA A 83 -3.57 -1.35 -3.43
N VAL A 84 -3.18 -2.38 -4.18
CA VAL A 84 -1.79 -2.86 -4.27
C VAL A 84 -1.28 -2.82 -5.71
N ASP A 85 -0.03 -2.40 -5.86
CA ASP A 85 0.69 -2.38 -7.13
C ASP A 85 2.14 -2.84 -6.92
N GLU A 86 2.98 -2.66 -7.95
CA GLU A 86 4.41 -3.00 -7.90
C GLU A 86 5.23 -2.05 -7.01
N ALA A 87 4.69 -0.89 -6.63
CA ALA A 87 5.41 0.15 -5.92
C ALA A 87 5.62 -0.19 -4.44
N GLU A 88 6.72 0.34 -3.88
CA GLU A 88 7.04 0.11 -2.46
C GLU A 88 6.08 0.84 -1.50
N GLU A 89 5.46 1.91 -1.98
CA GLU A 89 4.49 2.73 -1.25
C GLU A 89 3.18 1.97 -0.99
N SER A 90 2.68 1.22 -1.98
CA SER A 90 1.45 0.43 -1.82
C SER A 90 1.69 -0.77 -0.89
N GLN A 91 2.84 -1.42 -1.01
CA GLN A 91 3.25 -2.51 -0.11
C GLN A 91 3.41 -2.01 1.33
N HIS A 92 3.99 -0.82 1.51
CA HIS A 92 4.05 -0.18 2.82
C HIS A 92 2.66 0.14 3.37
N ALA A 93 1.74 0.63 2.54
CA ALA A 93 0.36 0.90 2.94
C ALA A 93 -0.36 -0.36 3.43
N LEU A 94 -0.16 -1.50 2.74
CA LEU A 94 -0.67 -2.80 3.17
C LEU A 94 -0.11 -3.21 4.54
N SER A 95 1.21 -3.19 4.71
CA SER A 95 1.83 -3.53 6.00
C SER A 95 1.36 -2.61 7.13
N TRP A 96 1.23 -1.31 6.84
CA TRP A 96 0.73 -0.34 7.81
C TRP A 96 -0.72 -0.61 8.19
N CYS A 97 -1.57 -0.92 7.21
CA CYS A 97 -2.97 -1.29 7.43
C CYS A 97 -3.10 -2.52 8.33
N LEU A 98 -2.32 -3.58 8.05
CA LEU A 98 -2.31 -4.81 8.85
C LEU A 98 -1.93 -4.54 10.31
N LEU A 99 -1.02 -3.61 10.56
CA LEU A 99 -0.51 -3.31 11.91
C LEU A 99 -1.38 -2.34 12.71
N ASN A 100 -2.12 -1.44 12.04
CA ASN A 100 -2.76 -0.30 12.71
C ASN A 100 -4.29 -0.23 12.52
N VAL A 101 -4.84 -0.94 11.54
CA VAL A 101 -6.24 -0.79 11.14
C VAL A 101 -6.99 -2.11 11.17
N ALA A 102 -6.41 -3.14 10.55
CA ALA A 102 -7.03 -4.45 10.45
C ALA A 102 -7.12 -5.09 11.84
N ALA A 103 -8.27 -5.68 12.14
CA ALA A 103 -8.57 -6.36 13.39
C ALA A 103 -9.20 -7.73 13.12
N ALA A 104 -9.22 -8.58 14.15
CA ALA A 104 -9.87 -9.88 14.08
C ALA A 104 -11.33 -9.75 13.62
N GLY A 105 -11.73 -10.60 12.68
CA GLY A 105 -13.04 -10.60 12.03
C GLY A 105 -13.12 -9.75 10.76
N ASP A 106 -12.18 -8.84 10.52
CA ASP A 106 -12.18 -8.04 9.28
C ASP A 106 -11.92 -8.90 8.04
N THR A 107 -12.47 -8.46 6.92
CA THR A 107 -12.14 -8.99 5.59
C THR A 107 -11.29 -7.96 4.84
N LEU A 108 -10.04 -8.32 4.58
CA LEU A 108 -9.09 -7.55 3.81
C LEU A 108 -9.15 -7.97 2.33
N ILE A 109 -9.48 -7.04 1.45
CA ILE A 109 -9.62 -7.27 0.02
C ILE A 109 -8.45 -6.62 -0.70
N LEU A 110 -7.52 -7.43 -1.19
CA LEU A 110 -6.36 -6.97 -1.95
C LEU A 110 -6.80 -6.68 -3.39
N LEU A 111 -6.84 -5.42 -3.78
CA LEU A 111 -7.25 -4.98 -5.10
C LEU A 111 -6.04 -4.58 -5.95
N HIS A 112 -5.86 -5.25 -7.09
CA HIS A 112 -4.85 -4.88 -8.08
C HIS A 112 -5.52 -4.54 -9.43
N ALA A 113 -5.23 -3.35 -9.94
CA ALA A 113 -5.64 -2.93 -11.28
C ALA A 113 -4.51 -3.18 -12.28
N VAL A 114 -4.81 -3.90 -13.35
CA VAL A 114 -3.88 -4.19 -14.46
C VAL A 114 -4.13 -3.19 -15.58
N PRO A 115 -3.30 -2.13 -15.71
CA PRO A 115 -3.50 -1.10 -16.71
C PRO A 115 -3.39 -1.67 -18.14
N PRO A 116 -4.23 -1.20 -19.09
CA PRO A 116 -4.09 -1.56 -20.49
C PRO A 116 -2.74 -1.04 -20.99
N ARG A 117 -1.90 -1.94 -21.51
CA ARG A 117 -0.63 -1.56 -22.13
C ARG A 117 -0.95 -0.94 -23.49
N VAL A 118 -0.86 0.38 -23.59
CA VAL A 118 -1.04 1.10 -24.86
C VAL A 118 0.11 0.72 -25.79
N VAL A 119 -0.18 -0.12 -26.78
CA VAL A 119 0.73 -0.37 -27.89
C VAL A 119 0.52 0.77 -28.87
N TYR A 120 1.44 1.74 -28.89
CA TYR A 120 1.43 2.74 -29.96
C TYR A 120 1.72 2.00 -31.28
N PRO A 121 0.84 2.08 -32.29
CA PRO A 121 1.21 1.59 -33.60
C PRO A 121 2.39 2.42 -34.08
N ALA A 122 3.57 1.80 -34.18
CA ALA A 122 4.64 2.36 -34.96
C ALA A 122 4.11 2.46 -36.40
N MET A 123 4.18 3.66 -36.97
CA MET A 123 3.84 3.89 -38.37
C MET A 123 4.94 3.31 -39.26
N ASP A 124 5.12 2.00 -39.28
CA ASP A 124 5.83 1.31 -40.35
C ASP A 124 4.79 0.58 -41.20
N GLY A 125 4.68 0.97 -42.47
CA GLY A 125 3.59 0.62 -43.39
C GLY A 125 3.49 -0.86 -43.80
N THR A 126 3.88 -1.79 -42.92
CA THR A 126 3.91 -3.24 -43.16
C THR A 126 2.67 -3.96 -42.65
N GLY A 127 1.82 -3.32 -41.84
CA GLY A 127 0.53 -3.89 -41.41
C GLY A 127 0.62 -5.12 -40.50
N TYR A 128 1.83 -5.49 -40.04
CA TYR A 128 2.07 -6.68 -39.21
C TYR A 128 1.83 -6.49 -37.70
N LEU A 129 1.32 -5.34 -37.26
CA LEU A 129 1.27 -4.97 -35.84
C LEU A 129 0.11 -5.56 -35.02
N PHE A 130 -0.64 -6.52 -35.57
CA PHE A 130 -1.69 -7.25 -34.84
C PHE A 130 -1.56 -8.77 -34.99
N SER A 131 -0.33 -9.31 -35.06
CA SER A 131 -0.23 -10.77 -34.85
C SER A 131 -0.81 -11.09 -33.48
N SER A 132 -1.79 -12.00 -33.44
CA SER A 132 -2.40 -12.52 -32.22
C SER A 132 -1.35 -12.95 -31.19
N ASP A 133 -0.17 -13.36 -31.66
CA ASP A 133 0.94 -13.78 -30.84
C ASP A 133 1.55 -12.65 -30.01
N ILE A 134 1.63 -11.43 -30.54
CA ILE A 134 2.15 -10.26 -29.81
C ILE A 134 1.15 -9.83 -28.72
N ILE A 135 -0.13 -9.74 -29.08
CA ILE A 135 -1.21 -9.39 -28.13
C ILE A 135 -1.27 -10.43 -27.01
N ALA A 136 -1.29 -11.72 -27.36
CA ALA A 136 -1.29 -12.81 -26.39
C ALA A 136 -0.03 -12.80 -25.51
N THR A 137 1.12 -12.40 -26.05
CA THR A 137 2.36 -12.27 -25.27
C THR A 137 2.28 -11.12 -24.27
N ILE A 138 1.77 -9.95 -24.66
CA ILE A 138 1.58 -8.81 -23.75
C ILE A 138 0.59 -9.15 -22.64
N ASP A 139 -0.51 -9.82 -22.97
CA ASP A 139 -1.51 -10.28 -21.99
C ASP A 139 -0.92 -11.29 -21.00
N ARG A 140 -0.12 -12.26 -21.48
CA ARG A 140 0.57 -13.22 -20.59
C ARG A 140 1.52 -12.51 -19.63
N HIS A 141 2.30 -11.53 -20.12
CA HIS A 141 3.19 -10.76 -19.24
C HIS A 141 2.40 -9.96 -18.20
N GLY A 142 1.29 -9.32 -18.58
CA GLY A 142 0.41 -8.62 -17.65
C GLY A 142 -0.12 -9.54 -16.55
N LYS A 143 -0.53 -10.76 -16.91
CA LYS A 143 -1.01 -11.76 -15.96
C LYS A 143 0.07 -12.19 -14.96
N VAL A 144 1.28 -12.49 -15.44
CA VAL A 144 2.40 -12.90 -14.58
C VAL A 144 2.77 -11.80 -13.57
N VAL A 145 2.79 -10.55 -14.02
CA VAL A 145 3.05 -9.40 -13.13
C VAL A 145 1.95 -9.26 -12.09
N ALA A 146 0.68 -9.32 -12.50
CA ALA A 146 -0.46 -9.23 -11.59
C ALA A 146 -0.43 -10.35 -10.52
N GLU A 147 -0.18 -11.59 -10.93
CA GLU A 147 -0.01 -12.73 -10.02
C GLU A 147 1.14 -12.49 -9.03
N SER A 148 2.27 -11.95 -9.49
CA SER A 148 3.41 -11.63 -8.62
C SER A 148 3.09 -10.55 -7.58
N VAL A 149 2.41 -9.48 -7.97
CA VAL A 149 1.98 -8.38 -7.07
C VAL A 149 1.04 -8.91 -5.99
N VAL A 150 0.01 -9.65 -6.40
CA VAL A 150 -0.96 -10.25 -5.48
C VAL A 150 -0.29 -11.23 -4.53
N GLU A 151 0.58 -12.10 -5.05
CA GLU A 151 1.24 -13.12 -4.24
C GLU A 151 2.19 -12.49 -3.21
N LYS A 152 2.87 -11.40 -3.57
CA LYS A 152 3.66 -10.60 -2.62
C LYS A 152 2.77 -10.00 -1.53
N ALA A 153 1.62 -9.43 -1.89
CA ALA A 153 0.67 -8.85 -0.94
C ALA A 153 0.05 -9.91 -0.02
N ARG A 154 -0.33 -11.08 -0.55
CA ARG A 154 -0.82 -12.23 0.24
C ARG A 154 0.21 -12.71 1.25
N ARG A 155 1.47 -12.83 0.84
CA ARG A 155 2.58 -13.20 1.74
C ARG A 155 2.76 -12.19 2.88
N ALA A 156 2.58 -10.90 2.63
CA ALA A 156 2.62 -9.89 3.68
C ALA A 156 1.48 -10.07 4.73
N CYS A 157 0.37 -10.70 4.34
CA CYS A 157 -0.76 -10.96 5.23
C CYS A 157 -0.62 -12.27 6.03
N SER A 158 0.35 -13.14 5.73
CA SER A 158 0.45 -14.48 6.35
C SER A 158 0.67 -14.48 7.86
N GLY A 159 1.13 -13.37 8.44
CA GLY A 159 1.28 -13.20 9.89
C GLY A 159 0.06 -12.65 10.62
N ALA A 160 -0.99 -12.24 9.88
CA ALA A 160 -2.19 -11.65 10.46
C ALA A 160 -3.19 -12.75 10.85
N GLN A 161 -3.42 -12.91 12.16
CA GLN A 161 -4.38 -13.89 12.66
C GLN A 161 -5.81 -13.33 12.60
N ASP A 162 -6.77 -14.22 12.36
CA ASP A 162 -8.22 -13.93 12.37
C ASP A 162 -8.70 -12.85 11.39
N ILE A 163 -7.94 -12.58 10.32
CA ILE A 163 -8.35 -11.71 9.21
C ILE A 163 -8.58 -12.55 7.97
N LYS A 164 -9.73 -12.38 7.31
CA LYS A 164 -10.02 -13.02 6.03
C LYS A 164 -9.34 -12.23 4.91
N VAL A 165 -8.56 -12.89 4.06
CA VAL A 165 -7.86 -12.23 2.94
C VAL A 165 -8.42 -12.68 1.59
N GLU A 166 -9.03 -11.74 0.87
CA GLU A 166 -9.54 -11.91 -0.48
C GLU A 166 -8.66 -11.16 -1.49
N THR A 167 -8.78 -11.50 -2.77
CA THR A 167 -8.07 -10.79 -3.84
C THR A 167 -9.02 -10.52 -5.00
N VAL A 168 -8.94 -9.31 -5.52
CA VAL A 168 -9.60 -8.86 -6.74
C VAL A 168 -8.53 -8.34 -7.70
N VAL A 169 -8.52 -8.87 -8.92
CA VAL A 169 -7.61 -8.43 -9.98
C VAL A 169 -8.47 -8.06 -11.19
N GLU A 170 -8.41 -6.80 -11.59
CA GLU A 170 -9.26 -6.27 -12.67
C GLU A 170 -8.40 -5.58 -13.72
N LYS A 171 -8.78 -5.69 -15.00
CA LYS A 171 -8.10 -4.99 -16.10
C LYS A 171 -8.76 -3.63 -16.34
N GLY A 172 -7.97 -2.57 -16.47
CA GLY A 172 -8.49 -1.23 -16.76
C GLY A 172 -7.61 -0.12 -16.19
N ASP A 173 -8.02 1.13 -16.39
CA ASP A 173 -7.34 2.25 -15.72
C ASP A 173 -7.48 2.10 -14.19
N PRO A 174 -6.39 2.23 -13.42
CA PRO A 174 -6.45 2.05 -11.97
C PRO A 174 -7.46 2.96 -11.26
N ARG A 175 -7.73 4.16 -11.78
CA ARG A 175 -8.69 5.09 -11.18
C ARG A 175 -10.10 4.53 -11.26
N ASP A 176 -10.48 4.13 -12.48
CA ASP A 176 -11.82 3.61 -12.77
C ASP A 176 -12.03 2.28 -12.06
N VAL A 177 -11.06 1.35 -12.20
CA VAL A 177 -11.11 0.04 -11.55
C VAL A 177 -11.31 0.16 -10.04
N ILE A 178 -10.57 1.05 -9.37
CA ILE A 178 -10.69 1.22 -7.92
C ILE A 178 -12.04 1.82 -7.55
N CYS A 179 -12.48 2.87 -8.24
CA CYS A 179 -13.77 3.50 -7.97
C CYS A 179 -14.93 2.52 -8.17
N ASP A 180 -14.95 1.82 -9.30
CA ASP A 180 -15.97 0.83 -9.64
C ASP A 180 -15.98 -0.32 -8.64
N THR A 181 -14.80 -0.82 -8.25
CA THR A 181 -14.71 -1.93 -7.29
C THR A 181 -15.20 -1.49 -5.91
N VAL A 182 -14.83 -0.29 -5.46
CA VAL A 182 -15.30 0.26 -4.19
C VAL A 182 -16.82 0.48 -4.22
N GLU A 183 -17.38 0.97 -5.32
CA GLU A 183 -18.83 1.13 -5.46
C GLU A 183 -19.56 -0.22 -5.45
N LYS A 184 -19.05 -1.22 -6.17
CA LYS A 184 -19.62 -2.58 -6.22
C LYS A 184 -19.55 -3.30 -4.88
N LEU A 185 -18.42 -3.17 -4.18
CA LEU A 185 -18.19 -3.88 -2.93
C LEU A 185 -18.77 -3.15 -1.73
N GLY A 186 -18.89 -1.82 -1.75
CA GLY A 186 -19.29 -1.02 -0.59
C GLY A 186 -18.43 -1.27 0.67
N PRO A 187 -17.09 -1.17 0.59
CA PRO A 187 -16.23 -1.40 1.74
C PRO A 187 -16.33 -0.25 2.75
N ASP A 188 -16.00 -0.54 4.00
CA ASP A 188 -15.96 0.43 5.09
C ASP A 188 -14.74 1.37 5.00
N LEU A 189 -13.68 0.92 4.32
CA LEU A 189 -12.44 1.68 4.16
C LEU A 189 -11.70 1.26 2.88
N LEU A 190 -11.23 2.26 2.12
CA LEU A 190 -10.22 2.10 1.08
C LEU A 190 -8.85 2.55 1.60
N VAL A 191 -7.85 1.70 1.52
CA VAL A 191 -6.46 2.00 1.91
C VAL A 191 -5.56 1.99 0.69
N MET A 192 -4.76 3.04 0.51
CA MET A 192 -3.85 3.16 -0.62
C MET A 192 -2.53 3.80 -0.23
N GLY A 193 -1.49 3.55 -1.03
CA GLY A 193 -0.23 4.30 -0.95
C GLY A 193 -0.43 5.75 -1.39
N SER A 194 0.41 6.65 -0.87
CA SER A 194 0.41 8.05 -1.31
C SER A 194 0.76 8.24 -2.79
N HIS A 195 1.58 7.36 -3.36
CA HIS A 195 1.98 7.38 -4.77
C HIS A 195 2.19 5.93 -5.24
N GLY A 196 2.30 5.74 -6.56
CA GLY A 196 2.64 4.45 -7.17
C GLY A 196 3.98 4.51 -7.90
N TYR A 197 4.12 3.70 -8.95
CA TYR A 197 5.32 3.60 -9.79
C TYR A 197 5.57 4.90 -10.59
N GLY A 198 6.20 5.91 -9.97
CA GLY A 198 6.49 7.19 -10.63
C GLY A 198 7.48 8.07 -9.88
N LEU A 199 8.29 8.85 -10.62
CA LEU A 199 9.38 9.71 -10.11
C LEU A 199 8.89 11.04 -9.49
N ILE A 200 7.80 11.02 -8.71
CA ILE A 200 7.27 12.26 -8.12
C ILE A 200 8.11 12.62 -6.89
N LYS A 201 9.05 13.55 -7.07
CA LYS A 201 9.79 14.17 -5.98
C LYS A 201 8.96 15.33 -5.42
N ARG A 202 8.56 15.21 -4.14
CA ARG A 202 7.93 16.19 -3.21
C ARG A 202 6.49 15.82 -2.86
N ALA A 203 6.00 16.41 -1.76
CA ALA A 203 4.82 16.05 -0.96
C ALA A 203 3.44 16.15 -1.65
N PHE A 204 3.36 15.80 -2.93
CA PHE A 204 2.10 15.69 -3.64
C PHE A 204 1.40 14.39 -3.30
N LEU A 205 0.23 14.18 -3.88
CA LEU A 205 -0.47 12.90 -3.86
C LEU A 205 -0.36 12.32 -5.27
N GLY A 206 -0.23 11.00 -5.37
CA GLY A 206 -0.22 10.29 -6.64
C GLY A 206 -1.52 10.51 -7.40
N SER A 207 -1.46 10.40 -8.71
CA SER A 207 -2.60 10.75 -9.58
C SER A 207 -3.82 9.84 -9.33
N VAL A 208 -3.59 8.54 -9.09
CA VAL A 208 -4.62 7.57 -8.69
C VAL A 208 -5.13 7.89 -7.29
N SER A 209 -4.23 8.09 -6.33
CA SER A 209 -4.62 8.36 -4.93
C SER A 209 -5.42 9.63 -4.76
N ASN A 210 -5.07 10.69 -5.48
CA ASN A 210 -5.82 11.93 -5.51
C ASN A 210 -7.19 11.76 -6.16
N HIS A 211 -7.26 11.00 -7.26
CA HIS A 211 -8.53 10.74 -7.92
C HIS A 211 -9.48 9.96 -7.01
N CYS A 212 -9.04 8.85 -6.41
CA CYS A 212 -9.92 8.06 -5.55
C CYS A 212 -10.37 8.87 -4.33
N ALA A 213 -9.48 9.63 -3.67
CA ALA A 213 -9.84 10.45 -2.52
C ALA A 213 -10.94 11.49 -2.81
N GLN A 214 -11.12 11.88 -4.07
CA GLN A 214 -12.14 12.83 -4.50
C GLN A 214 -13.44 12.15 -4.99
N ASN A 215 -13.38 10.90 -5.44
CA ASN A 215 -14.47 10.29 -6.22
C ASN A 215 -15.09 9.04 -5.57
N VAL A 216 -14.39 8.34 -4.68
CA VAL A 216 -14.97 7.16 -4.03
C VAL A 216 -15.92 7.55 -2.90
N LYS A 217 -16.95 6.73 -2.69
CA LYS A 217 -18.01 6.99 -1.72
C LYS A 217 -17.68 6.53 -0.29
N CYS A 218 -16.65 5.71 -0.11
CA CYS A 218 -16.22 5.24 1.21
C CYS A 218 -15.05 6.09 1.77
N PRO A 219 -14.79 6.03 3.08
CA PRO A 219 -13.59 6.64 3.66
C PRO A 219 -12.30 6.16 2.96
N VAL A 220 -11.38 7.09 2.72
CA VAL A 220 -10.08 6.80 2.09
C VAL A 220 -8.95 7.10 3.05
N LEU A 221 -8.13 6.10 3.33
CA LEU A 221 -6.88 6.22 4.06
C LEU A 221 -5.70 6.17 3.10
N ILE A 222 -4.96 7.27 3.03
CA ILE A 222 -3.73 7.35 2.26
C ILE A 222 -2.53 7.23 3.21
N VAL A 223 -1.74 6.17 3.01
CA VAL A 223 -0.54 5.91 3.81
C VAL A 223 0.69 6.44 3.07
N LYS A 224 1.43 7.31 3.74
CA LYS A 224 2.69 7.85 3.24
C LYS A 224 3.86 7.04 3.79
N ARG A 225 4.70 6.51 2.90
CA ARG A 225 5.96 5.88 3.27
C ARG A 225 6.96 6.96 3.75
N PRO A 226 7.55 6.85 4.95
CA PRO A 226 8.58 7.78 5.40
C PRO A 226 9.81 7.67 4.50
N LYS A 227 10.47 8.80 4.22
CA LYS A 227 11.74 8.79 3.49
C LYS A 227 12.82 8.17 4.37
N GLN A 228 13.63 7.28 3.81
CA GLN A 228 14.91 6.93 4.44
C GLN A 228 15.79 8.18 4.40
N ALA A 229 16.23 8.63 5.57
CA ALA A 229 17.05 9.83 5.77
C ALA A 229 18.51 9.56 5.41
#